data_AF-A0A8W8NVV8-F1
#
_entry.id   AF-A0A8W8NVV8-F1
#
_cell.length_a   1.000
_cell.length_b   1.000
_cell.length_c   1.000
_cell.angle_alpha   90.00
_cell.angle_beta   90.00
_cell.angle_gamma   90.00
#
_symmetry.space_group_name_H-M   'P 1'
#
loop_
_entity.id
_entity.type
_entity.pdbx_description
1 polymer ?
#
loop_
_entity_poly.entity_id
_entity_poly.type
_entity_poly.pdbx_seq_one_letter_code
_entity_poly.pdbx_strand_id
1 'polypeptide(L)'
;MKVFLFFLSAVCGSQAFIVCPPDACATVRCAAVTAENCDGVVKQNGGFCGCCDSCVSYLAEGESCLATLFLGMPSTADCGPVLHCNMHTHKCVANTNKRTLNPCAQELSTFTATQNGLPLLGAHKPLCDVDGYYQPKQCAGSQCYCVSKEGHQIEGYTANVWEAQHMTCQCARDQYEYMQTGLIGRLFYCTGNGSYQNYQCMGDVCRCTDADGNVVANSHSVSIGQIDTLKC
;
A
#
# COMPACT_ATOMS: atom_id res chain seq x y z
N MET A 1 13.88 50.57 59.90
CA MET A 1 13.58 50.20 58.50
C MET A 1 14.90 49.81 57.82
N LYS A 2 15.16 48.51 57.67
CA LYS A 2 16.23 47.97 56.82
C LYS A 2 15.70 46.66 56.23
N VAL A 3 15.32 46.75 54.96
CA VAL A 3 14.68 45.72 54.15
C VAL A 3 15.72 44.65 53.84
N PHE A 4 15.44 43.39 54.20
CA PHE A 4 16.21 42.24 53.75
C PHE A 4 15.81 41.92 52.32
N LEU A 5 16.69 42.23 51.36
CA LEU A 5 16.58 41.82 49.96
C LEU A 5 16.94 40.33 49.85
N PHE A 6 15.93 39.49 49.71
CA PHE A 6 16.10 38.09 49.28
C PHE A 6 16.49 38.07 47.79
N PHE A 7 17.73 37.66 47.51
CA PHE A 7 18.15 37.30 46.15
C PHE A 7 17.48 35.98 45.75
N LEU A 8 16.36 36.07 45.03
CA LEU A 8 15.79 34.97 44.27
C LEU A 8 16.75 34.64 43.12
N SER A 9 17.56 33.60 43.30
CA SER A 9 18.26 32.98 42.17
C SER A 9 17.22 32.24 41.33
N ALA A 10 16.87 32.84 40.19
CA ALA A 10 16.12 32.17 39.15
C ALA A 10 17.00 31.08 38.54
N VAL A 11 16.84 29.84 39.01
CA VAL A 11 17.34 28.67 38.29
C VAL A 11 16.47 28.56 37.04
N CYS A 12 16.96 29.12 35.94
CA CYS A 12 16.39 28.91 34.62
C CYS A 12 16.69 27.45 34.26
N GLY A 13 15.78 26.55 34.60
CA GLY A 13 15.81 25.17 34.10
C GLY A 13 15.61 25.22 32.60
N SER A 14 16.69 25.19 31.83
CA SER A 14 16.62 25.01 30.39
C SER A 14 16.09 23.60 30.13
N GLN A 15 14.82 23.51 29.74
CA GLN A 15 14.36 22.34 29.00
C GLN A 15 15.06 22.40 27.65
N ALA A 16 16.27 21.84 27.59
CA ALA A 16 16.93 21.55 26.33
C ALA A 16 16.15 20.40 25.68
N PHE A 17 15.14 20.74 24.88
CA PHE A 17 14.72 19.85 23.82
C PHE A 17 15.95 19.65 22.93
N ILE A 18 16.52 18.44 22.92
CA ILE A 18 17.61 18.07 22.02
C ILE A 18 17.01 17.98 20.62
N VAL A 19 16.83 19.14 19.99
CA VAL A 19 16.47 19.25 18.58
C VAL A 19 17.78 19.27 17.81
N CYS A 20 17.94 18.28 16.92
CA CYS A 20 19.11 18.17 16.08
C CYS A 20 19.21 19.38 15.14
N PRO A 21 20.34 20.11 15.13
CA PRO A 21 20.56 21.15 14.13
C PRO A 21 20.63 20.53 12.71
N PRO A 22 20.36 21.31 11.65
CA PRO A 22 20.38 20.80 10.27
C PRO A 22 21.73 20.16 9.88
N ASP A 23 22.84 20.60 10.50
CA ASP A 23 24.19 20.07 10.26
C ASP A 23 24.62 19.01 11.28
N ALA A 24 23.68 18.40 12.02
CA ALA A 24 24.00 17.41 13.07
C ALA A 24 24.89 16.27 12.53
N CYS A 25 24.67 15.85 11.29
CA CYS A 25 25.44 14.76 10.67
C CYS A 25 26.88 15.13 10.31
N ALA A 26 27.24 16.42 10.24
CA ALA A 26 28.59 16.85 9.87
C ALA A 26 29.66 16.47 10.91
N THR A 27 29.26 16.25 12.16
CA THR A 27 30.16 15.90 13.27
C THR A 27 30.03 14.45 13.73
N VAL A 28 29.08 13.71 13.17
CA VAL A 28 28.79 12.33 13.57
C VAL A 28 29.67 11.37 12.78
N ARG A 29 30.33 10.46 13.49
CA ARG A 29 31.08 9.35 12.89
C ARG A 29 30.32 8.05 13.11
N CYS A 30 29.87 7.44 12.02
CA CYS A 30 29.11 6.20 12.07
C CYS A 30 30.06 4.98 12.16
N ALA A 31 29.75 4.04 13.05
CA ALA A 31 30.30 2.70 12.96
C ALA A 31 29.58 1.94 11.82
N ALA A 32 30.30 1.11 11.07
CA ALA A 32 29.67 0.26 10.06
C ALA A 32 28.83 -0.81 10.75
N VAL A 33 27.51 -0.77 10.55
CA VAL A 33 26.58 -1.80 11.01
C VAL A 33 26.23 -2.67 9.80
N THR A 34 26.57 -3.95 9.85
CA THR A 34 26.30 -4.94 8.81
C THR A 34 25.52 -6.12 9.40
N ALA A 35 24.94 -6.96 8.54
CA ALA A 35 24.20 -8.14 8.98
C ALA A 35 25.07 -9.13 9.77
N GLU A 36 26.39 -9.09 9.62
CA GLU A 36 27.30 -9.96 10.37
C GLU A 36 27.61 -9.45 11.79
N ASN A 37 27.43 -8.15 12.05
CA ASN A 37 27.81 -7.52 13.32
C ASN A 37 26.62 -6.99 14.13
N CYS A 38 25.40 -7.24 13.66
CA CYS A 38 24.16 -6.85 14.29
C CYS A 38 23.36 -8.09 14.71
N ASP A 39 23.27 -8.34 16.02
CA ASP A 39 22.39 -9.35 16.60
C ASP A 39 20.96 -8.80 16.72
N GLY A 40 20.34 -8.55 15.56
CA GLY A 40 19.07 -7.85 15.43
C GLY A 40 18.77 -7.45 13.98
N VAL A 41 18.08 -6.33 13.80
CA VAL A 41 17.77 -5.77 12.48
C VAL A 41 18.50 -4.45 12.29
N VAL A 42 19.14 -4.30 11.13
CA VAL A 42 19.79 -3.05 10.74
C VAL A 42 18.72 -2.05 10.30
N LYS A 43 18.52 -1.00 11.09
CA LYS A 43 17.60 0.11 10.78
C LYS A 43 18.38 1.24 10.12
N GLN A 44 18.03 1.48 8.86
CA GLN A 44 18.58 2.58 8.07
C GLN A 44 18.28 3.93 8.74
N ASN A 45 19.30 4.80 8.90
CA ASN A 45 19.16 6.11 9.56
C ASN A 45 18.52 6.04 10.97
N GLY A 46 18.74 4.95 11.71
CA GLY A 46 18.21 4.76 13.07
C GLY A 46 19.07 5.39 14.17
N GLY A 47 20.22 5.98 13.82
CA GLY A 47 21.23 6.50 14.73
C GLY A 47 20.94 7.91 15.24
N PHE A 48 21.93 8.48 15.93
CA PHE A 48 21.87 9.86 16.44
C PHE A 48 21.44 10.84 15.33
N CYS A 49 20.34 11.56 15.56
CA CYS A 49 19.76 12.52 14.60
C CYS A 49 19.46 11.95 13.20
N GLY A 50 19.33 10.63 13.06
CA GLY A 50 19.11 9.97 11.78
C GLY A 50 20.33 9.93 10.86
N CYS A 51 21.54 10.17 11.39
CA CYS A 51 22.76 10.28 10.59
C CYS A 51 23.46 8.95 10.29
N CYS A 52 23.14 7.88 11.04
CA CYS A 52 23.80 6.58 10.94
C CYS A 52 22.78 5.45 10.95
N ASP A 53 23.18 4.29 10.44
CA ASP A 53 22.45 3.04 10.64
C ASP A 53 22.63 2.55 12.07
N SER A 54 21.59 1.93 12.62
CA SER A 54 21.58 1.36 13.98
C SER A 54 21.17 -0.09 13.94
N CYS A 55 21.82 -0.91 14.77
CA CYS A 55 21.34 -2.25 15.07
C CYS A 55 20.27 -2.18 16.16
N VAL A 56 19.08 -2.73 15.90
CA VAL A 56 17.97 -2.76 16.86
C VAL A 56 17.47 -4.18 17.10
N SER A 57 17.20 -4.53 18.35
CA SER A 57 16.51 -5.76 18.73
C SER A 57 14.99 -5.56 18.75
N TYR A 58 14.21 -6.50 18.23
CA TYR A 58 12.76 -6.40 18.30
C TYR A 58 12.21 -6.82 19.66
N LEU A 59 11.38 -5.93 20.23
CA LEU A 59 10.59 -6.19 21.43
C LEU A 59 9.28 -6.88 21.06
N ALA A 60 8.88 -7.85 21.87
CA ALA A 60 7.62 -8.57 21.76
C ALA A 60 6.44 -7.77 22.34
N GLU A 61 5.22 -8.25 22.09
CA GLU A 61 4.01 -7.62 22.64
C GLU A 61 4.00 -7.66 24.17
N GLY A 62 3.67 -6.52 24.79
CA GLY A 62 3.65 -6.35 26.23
C GLY A 62 5.01 -5.97 26.85
N GLU A 63 6.11 -6.05 26.11
CA GLU A 63 7.43 -5.64 26.58
C GLU A 63 7.55 -4.11 26.70
N SER A 64 8.42 -3.65 27.60
CA SER A 64 8.57 -2.22 27.85
C SER A 64 9.40 -1.56 26.76
N CYS A 65 8.80 -0.55 26.11
CA CYS A 65 9.44 0.29 25.11
C CYS A 65 9.83 1.67 25.67
N LEU A 66 9.92 1.82 27.00
CA LEU A 66 10.31 3.09 27.62
C LEU A 66 11.68 3.57 27.11
N ALA A 67 12.60 2.62 26.85
CA ALA A 67 13.93 2.91 26.30
C ALA A 67 13.88 3.54 24.91
N THR A 68 12.81 3.36 24.13
CA THR A 68 12.67 3.91 22.78
C THR A 68 12.18 5.36 22.76
N LEU A 69 11.86 5.94 23.93
CA LEU A 69 11.29 7.28 24.07
C LEU A 69 12.30 8.34 24.51
N PHE A 70 13.55 7.94 24.73
CA PHE A 70 14.63 8.88 25.02
C PHE A 70 15.04 9.61 23.73
N LEU A 71 14.51 10.82 23.55
CA LEU A 71 14.81 11.70 22.42
C LEU A 71 16.33 11.94 22.32
N GLY A 72 16.92 11.55 21.18
CA GLY A 72 18.31 11.86 20.84
C GLY A 72 19.34 10.80 21.23
N MET A 73 18.95 9.62 21.73
CA MET A 73 19.83 8.46 21.83
C MET A 73 19.40 7.38 20.82
N PRO A 74 20.34 6.68 20.18
CA PRO A 74 19.99 5.54 19.33
C PRO A 74 19.35 4.46 20.20
N SER A 75 18.07 4.19 19.98
CA SER A 75 17.37 3.11 20.64
C SER A 75 17.99 1.79 20.19
N THR A 76 18.53 0.99 21.12
CA THR A 76 19.06 -0.34 20.83
C THR A 76 17.96 -1.39 20.68
N ALA A 77 16.71 -1.03 20.96
CA ALA A 77 15.54 -1.86 20.80
C ALA A 77 14.42 -1.08 20.12
N ASP A 78 13.59 -1.75 19.33
CA ASP A 78 12.38 -1.20 18.74
C ASP A 78 11.24 -2.20 18.92
N CYS A 79 10.00 -1.74 18.97
CA CYS A 79 8.87 -2.67 18.91
C CYS A 79 8.91 -3.42 17.57
N GLY A 80 8.50 -4.69 17.57
CA GLY A 80 8.44 -5.49 16.34
C GLY A 80 7.64 -4.80 15.20
N PRO A 81 7.78 -5.26 13.94
CA PRO A 81 7.26 -4.57 12.74
C PRO A 81 5.75 -4.33 12.71
N VAL A 82 4.98 -4.96 13.60
CA VAL A 82 3.51 -4.82 13.74
C VAL A 82 3.08 -4.25 15.10
N LEU A 83 4.04 -3.81 15.90
CA LEU A 83 3.83 -3.27 17.24
C LEU A 83 4.21 -1.79 17.26
N HIS A 84 3.60 -1.05 18.17
CA HIS A 84 3.94 0.35 18.43
C HIS A 84 4.06 0.57 19.93
N CYS A 85 4.95 1.48 20.33
CA CYS A 85 5.12 1.84 21.73
C CYS A 85 3.98 2.73 22.22
N ASN A 86 3.07 2.19 23.03
CA ASN A 86 2.02 3.01 23.62
C ASN A 86 2.63 4.02 24.62
N MET A 87 2.47 5.32 24.35
CA MET A 87 3.04 6.40 25.17
C MET A 87 2.50 6.48 26.60
N HIS A 88 1.33 5.90 26.88
CA HIS A 88 0.72 5.93 28.21
C HIS A 88 1.16 4.75 29.07
N THR A 89 1.30 3.57 28.46
CA THR A 89 1.65 2.34 29.17
C THR A 89 3.12 1.96 29.03
N HIS A 90 3.85 2.63 28.12
CA HIS A 90 5.23 2.35 27.74
C HIS A 90 5.47 0.88 27.40
N LYS A 91 4.47 0.26 26.75
CA LYS A 91 4.51 -1.12 26.28
C LYS A 91 4.33 -1.20 24.78
N CYS A 92 5.00 -2.16 24.15
CA CYS A 92 4.72 -2.53 22.77
C CYS A 92 3.33 -3.17 22.71
N VAL A 93 2.40 -2.49 22.04
CA VAL A 93 1.05 -2.99 21.81
C VAL A 93 0.88 -3.23 20.32
N ALA A 94 -0.01 -4.16 19.97
CA ALA A 94 -0.44 -4.33 18.58
C ALA A 94 -0.79 -2.97 18.00
N ASN A 95 -0.16 -2.62 16.88
CA ASN A 95 -0.53 -1.43 16.17
C ASN A 95 -1.85 -1.72 15.45
N THR A 96 -2.96 -1.63 16.17
CA THR A 96 -4.32 -1.75 15.64
C THR A 96 -4.61 -0.67 14.59
N ASN A 97 -3.73 0.34 14.47
CA ASN A 97 -3.76 1.39 13.46
C ASN A 97 -2.60 1.31 12.44
N LYS A 98 -1.89 0.17 12.34
CA LYS A 98 -0.86 -0.07 11.30
C LYS A 98 -0.93 -1.48 10.72
N ARG A 99 -2.16 -1.94 10.57
CA ARG A 99 -2.62 -2.61 9.36
C ARG A 99 -3.94 -1.94 8.99
N THR A 100 -3.88 -0.82 8.28
CA THR A 100 -4.94 -0.59 7.28
C THR A 100 -4.69 -1.67 6.23
N LEU A 101 -5.17 -2.88 6.51
CA LEU A 101 -5.21 -3.94 5.50
C LEU A 101 -5.99 -3.33 4.33
N ASN A 102 -5.44 -3.48 3.13
CA ASN A 102 -6.17 -3.10 1.94
C ASN A 102 -7.48 -3.91 1.88
N PRO A 103 -8.55 -3.35 1.27
CA PRO A 103 -9.91 -3.85 1.43
C PRO A 103 -10.06 -5.37 1.22
N CYS A 104 -9.41 -5.92 0.20
CA CYS A 104 -9.45 -7.35 -0.08
C CYS A 104 -8.74 -8.18 0.99
N ALA A 105 -7.54 -7.77 1.43
CA ALA A 105 -6.82 -8.48 2.48
C ALA A 105 -7.57 -8.45 3.81
N GLN A 106 -8.31 -7.38 4.08
CA GLN A 106 -9.19 -7.30 5.23
C GLN A 106 -10.33 -8.33 5.11
N GLU A 107 -11.05 -8.36 3.99
CA GLU A 107 -12.13 -9.33 3.74
C GLU A 107 -11.62 -10.78 3.73
N LEU A 108 -10.45 -11.03 3.16
CA LEU A 108 -9.83 -12.34 3.15
C LEU A 108 -9.50 -12.80 4.58
N SER A 109 -9.02 -11.88 5.43
CA SER A 109 -8.73 -12.19 6.84
C SER A 109 -10.00 -12.52 7.62
N THR A 110 -11.12 -11.80 7.39
CA THR A 110 -12.39 -12.12 8.03
C THR A 110 -12.94 -13.44 7.51
N PHE A 111 -12.85 -13.73 6.21
CA PHE A 111 -13.23 -15.03 5.64
C PHE A 111 -12.46 -16.18 6.30
N THR A 112 -11.16 -16.02 6.55
CA THR A 112 -10.35 -17.04 7.26
C THR A 112 -10.60 -17.11 8.76
N ALA A 113 -10.95 -15.98 9.41
CA ALA A 113 -11.16 -15.91 10.86
C ALA A 113 -12.58 -16.32 11.29
N THR A 114 -13.57 -16.22 10.40
CA THR A 114 -14.99 -16.41 10.76
C THR A 114 -15.33 -17.85 11.10
N GLN A 115 -14.45 -18.84 10.87
CA GLN A 115 -14.83 -20.24 11.09
C GLN A 115 -13.71 -21.07 11.68
N ASN A 116 -14.09 -21.92 12.64
CA ASN A 116 -13.33 -23.06 13.17
C ASN A 116 -12.96 -24.07 12.04
N GLY A 117 -12.31 -23.62 10.98
CA GLY A 117 -11.79 -24.41 9.88
C GLY A 117 -12.73 -24.78 8.73
N LEU A 118 -14.03 -24.43 8.74
CA LEU A 118 -14.96 -24.83 7.66
C LEU A 118 -15.69 -23.64 7.02
N PRO A 119 -15.41 -23.25 5.76
CA PRO A 119 -16.13 -22.21 5.03
C PRO A 119 -17.66 -22.46 4.97
N LEU A 120 -18.49 -21.42 5.16
CA LEU A 120 -19.92 -21.42 4.87
C LEU A 120 -20.10 -21.93 3.44
N LEU A 121 -20.90 -22.99 3.25
CA LEU A 121 -21.14 -23.57 1.93
C LEU A 121 -21.69 -22.49 1.00
N GLY A 122 -20.94 -22.18 -0.06
CA GLY A 122 -21.29 -21.15 -1.05
C GLY A 122 -20.75 -19.75 -0.76
N ALA A 123 -20.04 -19.52 0.35
CA ALA A 123 -19.36 -18.25 0.58
C ALA A 123 -18.22 -18.05 -0.43
N HIS A 124 -18.22 -16.88 -1.08
CA HIS A 124 -17.19 -16.51 -2.04
C HIS A 124 -15.90 -16.12 -1.32
N LYS A 125 -14.79 -16.75 -1.70
CA LYS A 125 -13.47 -16.34 -1.24
C LYS A 125 -12.95 -15.25 -2.18
N PRO A 126 -12.67 -14.03 -1.69
CA PRO A 126 -12.15 -12.97 -2.54
C PRO A 126 -10.73 -13.30 -3.04
N LEU A 127 -10.46 -12.91 -4.28
CA LEU A 127 -9.13 -13.01 -4.89
C LEU A 127 -8.40 -11.67 -4.71
N CYS A 128 -7.29 -11.70 -3.96
CA CYS A 128 -6.48 -10.51 -3.70
C CYS A 128 -5.16 -10.54 -4.47
N ASP A 129 -4.63 -9.36 -4.76
CA ASP A 129 -3.25 -9.19 -5.22
C ASP A 129 -2.25 -9.21 -4.05
N VAL A 130 -0.96 -9.04 -4.37
CA VAL A 130 0.14 -9.06 -3.39
C VAL A 130 0.10 -7.88 -2.42
N ASP A 131 -0.48 -6.77 -2.84
CA ASP A 131 -0.63 -5.57 -2.02
C ASP A 131 -1.87 -5.65 -1.13
N GLY A 132 -2.78 -6.60 -1.38
CA GLY A 132 -4.00 -6.82 -0.62
C GLY A 132 -5.23 -6.08 -1.15
N TYR A 133 -5.19 -5.60 -2.39
CA TYR A 133 -6.35 -5.09 -3.13
C TYR A 133 -7.01 -6.22 -3.93
N TYR A 134 -8.20 -5.97 -4.49
CA TYR A 134 -8.90 -6.99 -5.27
C TYR A 134 -8.22 -7.21 -6.63
N GLN A 135 -8.06 -8.47 -7.01
CA GLN A 135 -7.74 -8.80 -8.39
C GLN A 135 -8.87 -8.34 -9.31
N PRO A 136 -8.56 -7.89 -10.54
CA PRO A 136 -9.56 -7.37 -11.49
C PRO A 136 -10.75 -8.30 -11.72
N LYS A 137 -10.51 -9.62 -11.72
CA LYS A 137 -11.52 -10.66 -11.93
C LYS A 137 -11.87 -11.33 -10.61
N GLN A 138 -13.15 -11.35 -10.27
CA GLN A 138 -13.70 -12.15 -9.18
C GLN A 138 -14.69 -13.16 -9.76
N CYS A 139 -14.82 -14.33 -9.14
CA CYS A 139 -15.71 -15.38 -9.62
C CYS A 139 -16.53 -15.99 -8.49
N ALA A 140 -17.84 -15.80 -8.50
CA ALA A 140 -18.77 -16.34 -7.52
C ALA A 140 -19.71 -17.36 -8.19
N GLY A 141 -19.74 -18.58 -7.66
CA GLY A 141 -20.52 -19.67 -8.26
C GLY A 141 -20.07 -19.99 -9.69
N SER A 142 -20.98 -19.84 -10.66
CA SER A 142 -20.73 -20.11 -12.07
C SER A 142 -20.44 -18.86 -12.92
N GLN A 143 -20.33 -17.69 -12.31
CA GLN A 143 -20.09 -16.42 -13.00
C GLN A 143 -18.82 -15.73 -12.50
N CYS A 144 -18.11 -15.11 -13.42
CA CYS A 144 -17.02 -14.19 -13.17
C CYS A 144 -17.42 -12.77 -13.58
N TYR A 145 -16.92 -11.79 -12.85
CA TYR A 145 -17.22 -10.37 -13.03
C TYR A 145 -15.98 -9.53 -12.76
N CYS A 146 -15.97 -8.33 -13.33
CA CYS A 146 -14.88 -7.37 -13.13
C CYS A 146 -15.14 -6.49 -11.90
N VAL A 147 -14.08 -6.17 -11.16
CA VAL A 147 -14.14 -5.28 -9.98
C VAL A 147 -13.07 -4.19 -10.03
N SER A 148 -13.32 -3.06 -9.37
CA SER A 148 -12.32 -2.04 -9.09
C SER A 148 -11.27 -2.55 -8.09
N LYS A 149 -10.19 -1.78 -7.92
CA LYS A 149 -9.14 -2.08 -6.94
C LYS A 149 -9.67 -2.17 -5.50
N GLU A 150 -10.74 -1.43 -5.19
CA GLU A 150 -11.44 -1.39 -3.90
C GLU A 150 -12.54 -2.45 -3.78
N GLY A 151 -12.81 -3.22 -4.83
CA GLY A 151 -13.79 -4.33 -4.82
C GLY A 151 -15.17 -3.96 -5.33
N HIS A 152 -15.34 -2.78 -5.93
CA HIS A 152 -16.63 -2.38 -6.51
C HIS A 152 -16.87 -3.13 -7.81
N GLN A 153 -17.99 -3.84 -7.93
CA GLN A 153 -18.34 -4.53 -9.17
C GLN A 153 -18.56 -3.52 -10.31
N ILE A 154 -17.93 -3.79 -11.45
CA ILE A 154 -18.07 -2.99 -12.67
C ILE A 154 -19.17 -3.63 -13.52
N GLU A 155 -20.32 -2.96 -13.57
CA GLU A 155 -21.51 -3.46 -14.26
C GLU A 155 -21.27 -3.65 -15.77
N GLY A 156 -21.94 -4.66 -16.35
CA GLY A 156 -21.88 -4.97 -17.77
C GLY A 156 -20.72 -5.88 -18.19
N TYR A 157 -19.74 -6.14 -17.30
CA TYR A 157 -18.61 -7.02 -17.59
C TYR A 157 -18.68 -8.32 -16.80
N THR A 158 -19.31 -9.32 -17.39
CA THR A 158 -19.51 -10.65 -16.79
C THR A 158 -19.26 -11.76 -17.80
N ALA A 159 -18.85 -12.92 -17.33
CA ALA A 159 -18.68 -14.12 -18.15
C ALA A 159 -18.98 -15.36 -17.33
N ASN A 160 -19.40 -16.44 -17.99
CA ASN A 160 -19.48 -17.73 -17.32
C ASN A 160 -18.06 -18.24 -17.02
N VAL A 161 -17.91 -19.05 -15.97
CA VAL A 161 -16.59 -19.57 -15.54
C VAL A 161 -15.85 -20.30 -16.68
N TRP A 162 -16.56 -21.01 -17.56
CA TRP A 162 -15.95 -21.70 -18.72
C TRP A 162 -15.48 -20.75 -19.84
N GLU A 163 -16.03 -19.54 -19.92
CA GLU A 163 -15.64 -18.49 -20.87
C GLU A 163 -14.58 -17.54 -20.28
N ALA A 164 -14.38 -17.56 -18.97
CA ALA A 164 -13.53 -16.62 -18.24
C ALA A 164 -12.03 -16.99 -18.21
N GLN A 165 -11.61 -17.97 -19.03
CA GLN A 165 -10.21 -18.43 -19.08
C GLN A 165 -9.24 -17.29 -19.43
N HIS A 166 -9.61 -16.46 -20.42
CA HIS A 166 -8.81 -15.32 -20.88
C HIS A 166 -9.40 -13.96 -20.45
N MET A 167 -10.25 -13.96 -19.42
CA MET A 167 -10.85 -12.74 -18.87
C MET A 167 -9.82 -12.02 -17.98
N THR A 168 -9.38 -10.84 -18.43
CA THR A 168 -8.39 -9.99 -17.74
C THR A 168 -9.02 -8.86 -16.94
N CYS A 169 -10.19 -8.36 -17.36
CA CYS A 169 -10.87 -7.19 -16.78
C CYS A 169 -10.10 -5.85 -16.86
N GLN A 170 -8.95 -5.81 -17.56
CA GLN A 170 -8.08 -4.64 -17.58
C GLN A 170 -8.77 -3.42 -18.21
N CYS A 171 -9.42 -3.60 -19.36
CA CYS A 171 -10.15 -2.53 -20.05
C CYS A 171 -11.29 -1.96 -19.20
N ALA A 172 -12.08 -2.84 -18.57
CA ALA A 172 -13.16 -2.44 -17.69
C ALA A 172 -12.65 -1.60 -16.50
N ARG A 173 -11.53 -2.01 -15.91
CA ARG A 173 -10.95 -1.32 -14.75
C ARG A 173 -10.34 0.03 -15.14
N ASP A 174 -9.61 0.09 -16.26
CA ASP A 174 -9.03 1.33 -16.76
C ASP A 174 -10.13 2.33 -17.18
N GLN A 175 -11.22 1.85 -17.78
CA GLN A 175 -12.41 2.67 -18.06
C GLN A 175 -13.03 3.20 -16.76
N TYR A 176 -13.22 2.35 -15.75
CA TYR A 176 -13.79 2.74 -14.46
C TYR A 176 -12.92 3.82 -13.78
N GLU A 177 -11.62 3.61 -13.69
CA GLU A 177 -10.67 4.55 -13.11
C GLU A 177 -10.66 5.89 -13.86
N TYR A 178 -10.64 5.86 -15.20
CA TYR A 178 -10.72 7.06 -16.02
C TYR A 178 -12.02 7.84 -15.76
N MET A 179 -13.16 7.16 -15.65
CA MET A 179 -14.44 7.80 -15.34
C MET A 179 -14.44 8.48 -13.97
N GLN A 180 -13.72 7.93 -12.97
CA GLN A 180 -13.59 8.56 -11.65
C GLN A 180 -12.81 9.89 -11.69
N THR A 181 -11.93 10.09 -12.66
CA THR A 181 -11.18 11.35 -12.80
C THR A 181 -12.06 12.54 -13.21
N GLY A 182 -13.26 12.27 -13.72
CA GLY A 182 -14.16 13.29 -14.28
C GLY A 182 -13.70 13.88 -15.61
N LEU A 183 -12.61 13.38 -16.19
CA LEU A 183 -12.14 13.77 -17.51
C LEU A 183 -13.03 13.15 -18.60
N ILE A 184 -13.28 13.94 -19.65
CA ILE A 184 -14.06 13.53 -20.81
C ILE A 184 -13.13 13.50 -22.03
N GLY A 185 -13.28 12.51 -22.91
CA GLY A 185 -12.61 12.50 -24.22
C GLY A 185 -11.81 11.22 -24.54
N ARG A 186 -11.75 10.25 -23.63
CA ARG A 186 -11.22 8.92 -23.92
C ARG A 186 -12.35 7.90 -23.98
N LEU A 187 -12.42 7.16 -25.08
CA LEU A 187 -13.31 6.01 -25.25
C LEU A 187 -12.49 4.73 -25.10
N PHE A 188 -13.06 3.75 -24.40
CA PHE A 188 -12.47 2.43 -24.20
C PHE A 188 -13.32 1.41 -24.95
N TYR A 189 -12.70 0.65 -25.86
CA TYR A 189 -13.37 -0.41 -26.60
C TYR A 189 -13.09 -1.73 -25.88
N CYS A 190 -13.99 -2.12 -24.99
CA CYS A 190 -13.87 -3.34 -24.21
C CYS A 190 -14.69 -4.49 -24.82
N THR A 191 -14.27 -5.71 -24.54
CA THR A 191 -15.06 -6.93 -24.77
C THR A 191 -16.09 -7.09 -23.65
N GLY A 192 -17.11 -7.93 -23.85
CA GLY A 192 -18.13 -8.20 -22.83
C GLY A 192 -17.59 -8.83 -21.54
N ASN A 193 -16.40 -9.42 -21.56
CA ASN A 193 -15.73 -9.94 -20.35
C ASN A 193 -14.80 -8.89 -19.69
N GLY A 194 -14.77 -7.65 -20.18
CA GLY A 194 -13.98 -6.56 -19.61
C GLY A 194 -12.50 -6.53 -20.02
N SER A 195 -12.07 -7.40 -20.94
CA SER A 195 -10.74 -7.32 -21.56
C SER A 195 -10.73 -6.32 -22.71
N TYR A 196 -9.55 -5.84 -23.12
CA TYR A 196 -9.43 -4.98 -24.29
C TYR A 196 -9.87 -5.71 -25.57
N GLN A 197 -10.53 -4.98 -26.47
CA GLN A 197 -10.68 -5.43 -27.85
C GLN A 197 -9.28 -5.46 -28.52
N ASN A 198 -9.15 -6.23 -29.60
CA ASN A 198 -7.92 -6.27 -30.40
C ASN A 198 -7.66 -5.00 -31.21
N TYR A 199 -8.46 -3.94 -31.01
CA TYR A 199 -8.27 -2.61 -31.55
C TYR A 199 -8.71 -1.55 -30.54
N GLN A 200 -8.17 -0.34 -30.65
CA GLN A 200 -8.66 0.86 -29.95
C GLN A 200 -8.70 2.04 -30.92
N CYS A 201 -9.62 2.98 -30.66
CA CYS A 201 -9.76 4.19 -31.47
C CYS A 201 -9.46 5.45 -30.66
N MET A 202 -8.73 6.37 -31.29
CA MET A 202 -8.50 7.71 -30.78
C MET A 202 -9.10 8.70 -31.77
N GLY A 203 -10.24 9.30 -31.39
CA GLY A 203 -11.06 10.04 -32.34
C GLY A 203 -11.59 9.11 -33.43
N ASP A 204 -11.36 9.46 -34.68
CA ASP A 204 -11.78 8.65 -35.84
C ASP A 204 -10.76 7.56 -36.20
N VAL A 205 -9.53 7.61 -35.67
CA VAL A 205 -8.46 6.69 -36.09
C VAL A 205 -8.41 5.48 -35.18
N CYS A 206 -8.67 4.30 -35.74
CA CYS A 206 -8.60 3.00 -35.07
C CYS A 206 -7.35 2.24 -35.47
N ARG A 207 -6.72 1.56 -34.50
CA ARG A 207 -5.52 0.73 -34.70
C ARG A 207 -5.60 -0.56 -33.91
N CYS A 208 -4.87 -1.58 -34.35
CA CYS A 208 -4.76 -2.84 -33.62
C CYS A 208 -4.02 -2.64 -32.30
N THR A 209 -4.48 -3.36 -31.27
CA THR A 209 -3.92 -3.32 -29.92
C THR A 209 -3.59 -4.71 -29.40
N ASP A 210 -2.63 -4.76 -28.48
CA ASP A 210 -2.33 -5.95 -27.71
C ASP A 210 -3.37 -6.19 -26.59
N ALA A 211 -3.11 -7.19 -25.74
CA ALA A 211 -4.00 -7.58 -24.65
C ALA A 211 -4.15 -6.48 -23.57
N ASP A 212 -3.22 -5.54 -23.50
CA ASP A 212 -3.21 -4.42 -22.55
C ASP A 212 -3.77 -3.14 -23.19
N GLY A 213 -4.26 -3.21 -24.44
CA GLY A 213 -4.81 -2.07 -25.15
C GLY A 213 -3.76 -1.14 -25.75
N ASN A 214 -2.48 -1.53 -25.79
CA ASN A 214 -1.43 -0.73 -26.40
C ASN A 214 -1.41 -0.94 -27.91
N VAL A 215 -1.20 0.14 -28.66
CA VAL A 215 -1.13 0.09 -30.12
C VAL A 215 0.07 -0.71 -30.58
N VAL A 216 -0.18 -1.74 -31.40
CA VAL A 216 0.87 -2.58 -31.98
C VAL A 216 1.68 -1.75 -32.97
N ALA A 217 3.02 -1.81 -32.86
CA ALA A 217 3.91 -1.09 -33.75
C ALA A 217 3.67 -1.51 -35.21
N ASN A 218 3.60 -0.52 -36.11
CA ASN A 218 3.33 -0.70 -37.54
C ASN A 218 1.95 -1.29 -37.90
N SER A 219 0.98 -1.31 -36.97
CA SER A 219 -0.39 -1.62 -37.33
C SER A 219 -0.95 -0.56 -38.29
N HIS A 220 -1.59 -0.99 -39.37
CA HIS A 220 -2.36 -0.08 -40.22
C HIS A 220 -3.52 0.53 -39.42
N SER A 221 -3.96 1.72 -39.83
CA SER A 221 -5.08 2.41 -39.21
C SER A 221 -6.24 2.56 -40.16
N VAL A 222 -7.46 2.48 -39.64
CA VAL A 222 -8.69 2.74 -40.40
C VAL A 222 -9.52 3.83 -39.70
N SER A 223 -10.46 4.42 -40.42
CA SER A 223 -11.53 5.23 -39.80
C SER A 223 -12.50 4.32 -39.03
N ILE A 224 -13.12 4.81 -37.96
CA ILE A 224 -14.09 4.04 -37.18
C ILE A 224 -15.28 3.57 -38.03
N GLY A 225 -15.66 4.34 -39.06
CA GLY A 225 -16.70 3.94 -40.01
C GLY A 225 -16.33 2.74 -40.89
N GLN A 226 -15.05 2.34 -40.88
CA GLN A 226 -14.51 1.21 -41.64
C GLN A 226 -13.92 0.14 -40.73
N ILE A 227 -14.34 0.08 -39.47
CA ILE A 227 -13.72 -0.80 -38.46
C ILE A 227 -13.73 -2.29 -38.86
N ASP A 228 -14.75 -2.74 -39.59
CA ASP A 228 -14.86 -4.12 -40.08
C ASP A 228 -13.72 -4.51 -41.06
N THR A 229 -13.08 -3.51 -41.67
CA THR A 229 -11.93 -3.67 -42.57
C THR A 229 -10.60 -3.77 -41.84
N LEU A 230 -10.53 -3.36 -40.56
CA LEU A 230 -9.34 -3.48 -39.74
C LEU A 230 -9.09 -4.95 -39.44
N LYS A 231 -7.93 -5.45 -39.85
CA LYS A 231 -7.51 -6.83 -39.59
C LYS A 231 -6.39 -6.86 -38.56
N CYS A 232 -6.77 -7.30 -37.37
CA CYS A 232 -5.94 -7.71 -36.26
C CYS A 232 -6.24 -9.21 -36.04
#